data_AF-A0A534B204-F1
#
_entry.id   AF-A0A534B204-F1
#
_cell.length_a   1.000
_cell.length_b   1.000
_cell.length_c   1.000
_cell.angle_alpha   90.00
_cell.angle_beta   90.00
_cell.angle_gamma   90.00
#
_symmetry.space_group_name_H-M   'P 1'
#
loop_
_entity.id
_entity.type
_entity.pdbx_description
1 polymer ?
#
loop_
_entity_poly.entity_id
_entity_poly.type
_entity_poly.pdbx_seq_one_letter_code
_entity_poly.pdbx_strand_id
1 'polypeptide(L)'
;MSHVPASVADWARGARLFDGLGDFHRKVTTSSAEAQQYFDQGMRLLWAFNHDESTRSFAQAAELDPGCAPCYWGVALTVGPNYNLPLMEEARAKVAWEALHNAQKNASRAAPVEQALIAALAKRYPTPQPLDPSNATPVLTAYAAAMRSAAKQFPPDLDVQTLYAEALMNLNAWKLWTADGKPAPGTEEIQATLESVLKRDPGHPGANHYYVHTMEASPHPEKAVTAAERLRGIMPGAGHLEHIPAHIMQRVGRYEEAAEANRKGAAADEAYFRSTKPPDYYSMYLAHNYQFLAYSAAMEGRKLETLDAVRGARKAVRDDMLLAMPGVDWSLTAEYAALLRFGLWDEMLAAAPPNPKLLAA
;
A
#
# COMPACT_ATOMS: atom_id res chain seq x y z
N MET A 1 -8.44 18.44 -4.49
CA MET A 1 -8.69 16.99 -4.60
C MET A 1 -9.58 16.69 -5.81
N SER A 2 -9.21 15.68 -6.59
CA SER A 2 -10.15 14.97 -7.46
C SER A 2 -11.32 14.45 -6.61
N HIS A 3 -12.51 14.40 -7.21
CA HIS A 3 -13.68 13.83 -6.57
C HIS A 3 -13.43 12.33 -6.33
N VAL A 4 -13.28 11.94 -5.06
CA VAL A 4 -13.17 10.53 -4.67
C VAL A 4 -14.43 9.81 -5.17
N PRO A 5 -14.32 8.72 -5.97
CA PRO A 5 -15.48 8.04 -6.52
C PRO A 5 -16.42 7.53 -5.41
N ALA A 6 -17.74 7.75 -5.60
CA ALA A 6 -18.74 7.59 -4.54
C ALA A 6 -19.62 6.34 -4.71
N SER A 7 -19.34 5.49 -5.70
CA SER A 7 -20.01 4.21 -5.92
C SER A 7 -19.06 3.21 -6.61
N VAL A 8 -19.40 1.92 -6.57
CA VAL A 8 -18.63 0.87 -7.28
C VAL A 8 -18.53 1.16 -8.78
N ALA A 9 -19.63 1.60 -9.42
CA ALA A 9 -19.64 1.96 -10.83
C ALA A 9 -18.75 3.18 -11.13
N ASP A 10 -18.69 4.16 -10.20
CA ASP A 10 -17.78 5.29 -10.35
C ASP A 10 -16.31 4.86 -10.34
N TRP A 11 -15.97 3.88 -9.48
CA TRP A 11 -14.63 3.31 -9.39
C TRP A 11 -14.23 2.52 -10.63
N ALA A 12 -15.16 1.82 -11.28
CA ALA A 12 -14.89 1.01 -12.49
C ALA A 12 -14.55 1.87 -13.72
N ARG A 13 -14.94 3.15 -13.75
CA ARG A 13 -14.71 4.02 -14.90
C ARG A 13 -13.23 4.14 -15.26
N GLY A 14 -12.92 3.86 -16.53
CA GLY A 14 -11.57 3.93 -17.06
C GLY A 14 -10.67 2.79 -16.59
N ALA A 15 -11.25 1.70 -16.07
CA ALA A 15 -10.52 0.45 -15.82
C ALA A 15 -9.93 -0.08 -17.12
N ARG A 16 -8.73 -0.63 -17.01
CA ARG A 16 -8.01 -1.32 -18.08
C ARG A 16 -7.03 -2.30 -17.48
N LEU A 17 -6.59 -3.25 -18.29
CA LEU A 17 -5.52 -4.15 -17.91
C LEU A 17 -4.16 -3.48 -18.13
N PHE A 18 -3.24 -3.67 -17.19
CA PHE A 18 -1.88 -3.17 -17.24
C PHE A 18 -0.89 -4.31 -17.43
N ASP A 19 0.11 -4.08 -18.28
CA ASP A 19 1.26 -4.97 -18.41
C ASP A 19 2.24 -4.78 -17.24
N GLY A 20 3.15 -5.75 -17.07
CA GLY A 20 4.22 -5.63 -16.08
C GLY A 20 3.80 -5.81 -14.62
N LEU A 21 2.61 -6.35 -14.35
CA LEU A 21 2.13 -6.66 -12.99
C LEU A 21 2.42 -8.11 -12.55
N GLY A 22 3.36 -8.80 -13.21
CA GLY A 22 3.67 -10.20 -12.93
C GLY A 22 2.52 -11.16 -13.28
N ASP A 23 2.56 -12.36 -12.72
CA ASP A 23 1.68 -13.50 -13.07
C ASP A 23 0.88 -14.06 -11.88
N PHE A 24 0.91 -13.39 -10.71
CA PHE A 24 0.14 -13.81 -9.52
C PHE A 24 -1.32 -14.08 -9.89
N HIS A 25 -1.85 -15.24 -9.47
CA HIS A 25 -3.20 -15.66 -9.78
C HIS A 25 -3.88 -16.19 -8.51
N ARG A 26 -5.07 -15.67 -8.22
CA ARG A 26 -5.96 -16.20 -7.18
C ARG A 26 -7.29 -16.55 -7.82
N LYS A 27 -7.51 -17.84 -8.05
CA LYS A 27 -8.81 -18.34 -8.54
C LYS A 27 -9.92 -17.93 -7.59
N VAL A 28 -10.98 -17.34 -8.14
CA VAL A 28 -12.19 -16.98 -7.40
C VAL A 28 -13.44 -17.57 -8.01
N THR A 29 -14.53 -17.57 -7.24
CA THR A 29 -15.85 -18.00 -7.69
C THR A 29 -16.46 -16.95 -8.61
N THR A 30 -16.17 -17.08 -9.90
CA THR A 30 -16.78 -16.34 -11.00
C THR A 30 -16.91 -17.27 -12.21
N SER A 31 -17.87 -16.97 -13.09
CA SER A 31 -17.99 -17.63 -14.39
C SER A 31 -17.41 -16.80 -15.54
N SER A 32 -17.03 -15.55 -15.27
CA SER A 32 -16.47 -14.63 -16.26
C SER A 32 -14.95 -14.68 -16.23
N ALA A 33 -14.34 -15.11 -17.35
CA ALA A 33 -12.90 -15.12 -17.51
C ALA A 33 -12.31 -13.68 -17.42
N GLU A 34 -13.04 -12.69 -17.93
CA GLU A 34 -12.63 -11.29 -17.87
C GLU A 34 -12.70 -10.75 -16.44
N ALA A 35 -13.74 -11.12 -15.67
CA ALA A 35 -13.82 -10.76 -14.25
C ALA A 35 -12.65 -11.36 -13.45
N GLN A 36 -12.25 -12.62 -13.74
CA GLN A 36 -11.08 -13.24 -13.13
C GLN A 36 -9.79 -12.48 -13.46
N GLN A 37 -9.61 -12.02 -14.70
CA GLN A 37 -8.43 -11.22 -15.08
C GLN A 37 -8.35 -9.90 -14.29
N TYR A 38 -9.45 -9.17 -14.18
CA TYR A 38 -9.50 -7.95 -13.38
C TYR A 38 -9.36 -8.21 -11.88
N PHE A 39 -9.86 -9.34 -11.38
CA PHE A 39 -9.65 -9.75 -9.99
C PHE A 39 -8.17 -10.03 -9.70
N ASP A 40 -7.48 -10.77 -10.58
CA ASP A 40 -6.05 -11.05 -10.45
C ASP A 40 -5.23 -9.76 -10.49
N GLN A 41 -5.54 -8.84 -11.41
CA GLN A 41 -4.94 -7.50 -11.43
C GLN A 41 -5.20 -6.74 -10.14
N GLY A 42 -6.43 -6.78 -9.62
CA GLY A 42 -6.80 -6.17 -8.35
C GLY A 42 -5.94 -6.68 -7.20
N MET A 43 -5.71 -8.00 -7.13
CA MET A 43 -4.84 -8.61 -6.11
C MET A 43 -3.36 -8.21 -6.29
N ARG A 44 -2.85 -8.19 -7.52
CA ARG A 44 -1.47 -7.73 -7.81
C ARG A 44 -1.25 -6.29 -7.34
N LEU A 45 -2.20 -5.41 -7.63
CA LEU A 45 -2.14 -4.00 -7.23
C LEU A 45 -2.35 -3.80 -5.74
N LEU A 46 -3.17 -4.63 -5.08
CA LEU A 46 -3.27 -4.69 -3.62
C LEU A 46 -1.91 -5.06 -3.00
N TRP A 47 -1.27 -6.12 -3.50
CA TRP A 47 0.08 -6.50 -3.06
C TRP A 47 1.12 -5.43 -3.32
N ALA A 48 0.91 -4.54 -4.30
CA ALA A 48 1.76 -3.41 -4.60
C ALA A 48 1.34 -2.09 -3.94
N PHE A 49 0.34 -2.10 -3.04
CA PHE A 49 -0.28 -0.91 -2.43
C PHE A 49 -0.79 0.18 -3.37
N ASN A 50 -1.01 -0.13 -4.66
CA ASN A 50 -1.81 0.73 -5.53
C ASN A 50 -3.30 0.45 -5.30
N HIS A 51 -3.77 0.81 -4.11
CA HIS A 51 -5.13 0.53 -3.63
C HIS A 51 -6.22 1.17 -4.49
N ASP A 52 -5.95 2.36 -5.05
CA ASP A 52 -6.90 3.04 -5.93
C ASP A 52 -7.12 2.26 -7.23
N GLU A 53 -6.05 1.83 -7.91
CA GLU A 53 -6.16 1.06 -9.15
C GLU A 53 -6.58 -0.39 -8.88
N SER A 54 -6.23 -0.92 -7.71
CA SER A 54 -6.75 -2.20 -7.21
C SER A 54 -8.28 -2.14 -7.05
N THR A 55 -8.80 -1.09 -6.40
CA THR A 55 -10.24 -0.85 -6.26
C THR A 55 -10.91 -0.76 -7.63
N ARG A 56 -10.34 0.02 -8.55
CA ARG A 56 -10.85 0.14 -9.92
C ARG A 56 -10.93 -1.20 -10.64
N SER A 57 -9.91 -2.03 -10.48
CA SER A 57 -9.86 -3.37 -11.08
C SER A 57 -10.93 -4.29 -10.49
N PHE A 58 -11.08 -4.33 -9.16
CA PHE A 58 -12.14 -5.11 -8.52
C PHE A 58 -13.55 -4.60 -8.87
N ALA A 59 -13.73 -3.29 -9.00
CA ALA A 59 -14.99 -2.70 -9.41
C ALA A 59 -15.36 -3.10 -10.84
N GLN A 60 -14.39 -3.09 -11.77
CA GLN A 60 -14.59 -3.59 -13.12
C GLN A 60 -14.93 -5.08 -13.15
N ALA A 61 -14.27 -5.90 -12.33
CA ALA A 61 -14.60 -7.31 -12.21
C ALA A 61 -16.06 -7.52 -11.73
N ALA A 62 -16.51 -6.68 -10.78
CA ALA A 62 -17.88 -6.70 -10.28
C ALA A 62 -18.92 -6.20 -11.30
N GLU A 63 -18.57 -5.31 -12.22
CA GLU A 63 -19.44 -4.93 -13.35
C GLU A 63 -19.57 -6.07 -14.38
N LEU A 64 -18.47 -6.78 -14.65
CA LEU A 64 -18.44 -7.91 -15.59
C LEU A 64 -19.16 -9.16 -15.05
N ASP A 65 -19.12 -9.38 -13.73
CA ASP A 65 -19.88 -10.44 -13.06
C ASP A 65 -20.52 -9.91 -11.76
N PRO A 66 -21.78 -9.41 -11.82
CA PRO A 66 -22.51 -8.95 -10.62
C PRO A 66 -22.82 -10.05 -9.60
N GLY A 67 -22.57 -11.33 -9.93
CA GLY A 67 -22.65 -12.46 -9.01
C GLY A 67 -21.33 -12.77 -8.29
N CYS A 68 -20.21 -12.14 -8.69
CA CYS A 68 -18.89 -12.37 -8.11
C CYS A 68 -18.77 -11.72 -6.72
N ALA A 69 -19.14 -12.47 -5.68
CA ALA A 69 -18.96 -12.05 -4.28
C ALA A 69 -17.53 -11.57 -3.94
N PRO A 70 -16.44 -12.28 -4.33
CA PRO A 70 -15.09 -11.83 -4.03
C PRO A 70 -14.69 -10.55 -4.78
N CYS A 71 -15.28 -10.24 -5.95
CA CYS A 71 -15.02 -8.99 -6.67
C CYS A 71 -15.50 -7.78 -5.84
N TYR A 72 -16.71 -7.85 -5.28
CA TYR A 72 -17.20 -6.82 -4.36
C TYR A 72 -16.42 -6.77 -3.03
N TRP A 73 -15.97 -7.93 -2.52
CA TRP A 73 -15.07 -7.98 -1.36
C TRP A 73 -13.76 -7.23 -1.63
N GLY A 74 -13.18 -7.41 -2.82
CA GLY A 74 -11.96 -6.72 -3.23
C GLY A 74 -12.13 -5.20 -3.21
N VAL A 75 -13.24 -4.69 -3.78
CA VAL A 75 -13.58 -3.26 -3.70
C VAL A 75 -13.64 -2.78 -2.25
N ALA A 76 -14.41 -3.47 -1.40
CA ALA A 76 -14.58 -3.10 0.00
C ALA A 76 -13.25 -3.17 0.78
N LEU A 77 -12.37 -4.10 0.44
CA LEU A 77 -11.06 -4.25 1.06
C LEU A 77 -10.16 -3.04 0.76
N THR A 78 -10.13 -2.59 -0.50
CA THR A 78 -9.11 -1.65 -1.00
C THR A 78 -9.51 -0.19 -0.90
N VAL A 79 -10.80 0.14 -0.82
CA VAL A 79 -11.22 1.50 -0.42
C VAL A 79 -10.99 1.78 1.05
N GLY A 80 -10.77 0.72 1.84
CA GLY A 80 -10.60 0.76 3.28
C GLY A 80 -9.30 1.36 3.80
N PRO A 81 -9.19 1.46 5.13
CA PRO A 81 -7.92 1.80 5.77
C PRO A 81 -6.88 0.71 5.48
N ASN A 82 -5.63 1.14 5.33
CA ASN A 82 -4.46 0.28 5.11
C ASN A 82 -3.26 0.81 5.91
N TYR A 83 -2.14 0.09 5.84
CA TYR A 83 -0.92 0.39 6.61
C TYR A 83 -0.40 1.81 6.43
N ASN A 84 -0.57 2.40 5.24
CA ASN A 84 -0.06 3.74 4.92
C ASN A 84 -1.15 4.83 4.93
N LEU A 85 -2.42 4.45 4.94
CA LEU A 85 -3.55 5.36 5.07
C LEU A 85 -4.58 4.77 6.05
N PRO A 86 -4.44 5.04 7.36
CA PRO A 86 -5.36 4.50 8.38
C PRO A 86 -6.72 5.24 8.40
N LEU A 87 -6.86 6.31 7.61
CA LEU A 87 -8.06 7.13 7.50
C LEU A 87 -8.98 6.62 6.40
N MET A 88 -10.29 6.80 6.58
CA MET A 88 -11.30 6.53 5.56
C MET A 88 -12.33 7.66 5.52
N GLU A 89 -12.31 8.45 4.46
CA GLU A 89 -13.28 9.52 4.25
C GLU A 89 -14.70 8.99 3.93
N GLU A 90 -15.70 9.86 4.05
CA GLU A 90 -17.12 9.51 3.91
C GLU A 90 -17.46 8.79 2.59
N ALA A 91 -16.92 9.26 1.46
CA ALA A 91 -17.16 8.63 0.15
C ALA A 91 -16.62 7.19 0.10
N ARG A 92 -15.41 6.95 0.62
CA ARG A 92 -14.82 5.61 0.73
C ARG A 92 -15.61 4.72 1.68
N ALA A 93 -16.05 5.27 2.81
CA ALA A 93 -16.84 4.55 3.80
C ALA A 93 -18.16 4.03 3.23
N LYS A 94 -18.86 4.87 2.49
CA LYS A 94 -20.08 4.50 1.79
C LYS A 94 -19.83 3.38 0.76
N VAL A 95 -18.81 3.52 -0.08
CA VAL A 95 -18.45 2.50 -1.08
C VAL A 95 -18.07 1.18 -0.42
N ALA A 96 -17.27 1.21 0.65
CA ALA A 96 -16.87 0.01 1.39
C ALA A 96 -18.08 -0.76 1.90
N TRP A 97 -19.01 -0.03 2.52
CA TRP A 97 -20.23 -0.59 3.08
C TRP A 97 -21.13 -1.17 1.98
N GLU A 98 -21.41 -0.41 0.90
CA GLU A 98 -22.24 -0.88 -0.21
C GLU A 98 -21.66 -2.10 -0.92
N ALA A 99 -20.35 -2.08 -1.21
CA ALA A 99 -19.65 -3.21 -1.83
C ALA A 99 -19.70 -4.44 -0.92
N LEU A 100 -19.45 -4.29 0.38
CA LEU A 100 -19.56 -5.40 1.32
C LEU A 100 -20.96 -6.01 1.37
N HIS A 101 -22.02 -5.19 1.31
CA HIS A 101 -23.40 -5.70 1.27
C HIS A 101 -23.67 -6.52 -0.01
N ASN A 102 -23.14 -6.08 -1.15
CA ASN A 102 -23.22 -6.85 -2.40
C ASN A 102 -22.40 -8.14 -2.32
N ALA A 103 -21.24 -8.13 -1.67
CA ALA A 103 -20.45 -9.34 -1.41
C ALA A 103 -21.24 -10.33 -0.55
N GLN A 104 -21.84 -9.88 0.55
CA GLN A 104 -22.67 -10.71 1.44
C GLN A 104 -23.90 -11.29 0.75
N LYS A 105 -24.59 -10.50 -0.09
CA LYS A 105 -25.75 -10.96 -0.88
C LYS A 105 -25.41 -12.12 -1.80
N ASN A 106 -24.19 -12.14 -2.35
CA ASN A 106 -23.71 -13.18 -3.26
C ASN A 106 -22.90 -14.28 -2.55
N ALA A 107 -22.57 -14.13 -1.27
CA ALA A 107 -21.63 -15.00 -0.54
C ALA A 107 -22.04 -16.47 -0.49
N SER A 108 -23.35 -16.78 -0.48
CA SER A 108 -23.83 -18.17 -0.41
C SER A 108 -23.43 -19.02 -1.62
N ARG A 109 -23.06 -18.40 -2.73
CA ARG A 109 -22.57 -19.05 -3.95
C ARG A 109 -21.04 -19.13 -4.02
N ALA A 110 -20.35 -18.42 -3.14
CA ALA A 110 -18.90 -18.29 -3.12
C ALA A 110 -18.24 -19.52 -2.44
N ALA A 111 -16.96 -19.73 -2.69
CA ALA A 111 -16.18 -20.78 -2.04
C ALA A 111 -16.09 -20.53 -0.53
N PRO A 112 -15.92 -21.57 0.31
CA PRO A 112 -15.87 -21.41 1.76
C PRO A 112 -14.83 -20.38 2.25
N VAL A 113 -13.66 -20.31 1.59
CA VAL A 113 -12.62 -19.33 1.94
C VAL A 113 -13.04 -17.89 1.63
N GLU A 114 -13.76 -17.68 0.54
CA GLU A 114 -14.29 -16.36 0.15
C GLU A 114 -15.38 -15.92 1.12
N GLN A 115 -16.27 -16.84 1.53
CA GLN A 115 -17.27 -16.58 2.56
C GLN A 115 -16.62 -16.14 3.88
N ALA A 116 -15.52 -16.79 4.29
CA ALA A 116 -14.79 -16.44 5.50
C ALA A 116 -14.11 -15.06 5.40
N LEU A 117 -13.52 -14.74 4.25
CA LEU A 117 -12.92 -13.42 3.99
C LEU A 117 -13.97 -12.29 4.01
N ILE A 118 -15.14 -12.53 3.41
CA ILE A 118 -16.28 -11.60 3.44
C ILE A 118 -16.79 -11.41 4.88
N ALA A 119 -16.95 -12.51 5.62
CA ALA A 119 -17.40 -12.48 7.01
C ALA A 119 -16.40 -11.76 7.92
N ALA A 120 -15.10 -11.92 7.67
CA ALA A 120 -14.06 -11.19 8.38
C ALA A 120 -14.13 -9.70 8.07
N LEU A 121 -14.17 -9.31 6.79
CA LEU A 121 -14.23 -7.91 6.38
C LEU A 121 -15.48 -7.19 6.90
N ALA A 122 -16.59 -7.90 7.10
CA ALA A 122 -17.78 -7.36 7.74
C ALA A 122 -17.58 -6.87 9.17
N LYS A 123 -16.55 -7.33 9.87
CA LYS A 123 -16.16 -6.79 11.18
C LYS A 123 -15.47 -5.43 11.10
N ARG A 124 -14.89 -5.09 9.93
CA ARG A 124 -14.25 -3.80 9.68
C ARG A 124 -15.27 -2.69 9.36
N TYR A 125 -16.44 -3.05 8.84
CA TYR A 125 -17.47 -2.10 8.37
C TYR A 125 -18.86 -2.38 8.95
N PRO A 126 -19.07 -2.19 10.26
CA PRO A 126 -20.39 -2.34 10.87
C PRO A 126 -21.39 -1.27 10.40
N THR A 127 -20.92 -0.11 9.94
CA THR A 127 -21.71 1.05 9.49
C THR A 127 -21.02 1.75 8.30
N PRO A 128 -21.70 2.62 7.55
CA PRO A 128 -21.07 3.40 6.47
C PRO A 128 -20.32 4.66 6.98
N GLN A 129 -19.92 4.69 8.25
CA GLN A 129 -19.29 5.85 8.87
C GLN A 129 -17.80 5.97 8.46
N PRO A 130 -17.28 7.19 8.30
CA PRO A 130 -15.85 7.40 8.08
C PRO A 130 -15.01 6.91 9.26
N LEU A 131 -13.77 6.58 8.99
CA LEU A 131 -12.79 6.14 9.99
C LEU A 131 -11.66 7.14 10.13
N ASP A 132 -11.31 7.44 11.38
CA ASP A 132 -10.19 8.28 11.77
C ASP A 132 -9.53 7.69 13.04
N PRO A 133 -8.41 8.26 13.55
CA PRO A 133 -7.69 7.67 14.67
C PRO A 133 -8.52 7.59 15.96
N SER A 134 -9.58 8.38 16.11
CA SER A 134 -10.48 8.38 17.27
C SER A 134 -11.44 7.20 17.29
N ASN A 135 -11.73 6.57 16.14
CA ASN A 135 -12.75 5.53 16.03
C ASN A 135 -12.30 4.25 15.29
N ALA A 136 -11.10 4.21 14.72
CA ALA A 136 -10.62 3.07 13.93
C ALA A 136 -10.28 1.81 14.76
N THR A 137 -9.76 1.99 15.98
CA THR A 137 -9.22 0.88 16.80
C THR A 137 -10.18 -0.30 17.01
N PRO A 138 -11.47 -0.09 17.37
CA PRO A 138 -12.40 -1.21 17.58
C PRO A 138 -12.64 -2.05 16.32
N VAL A 139 -12.79 -1.41 15.15
CA VAL A 139 -13.08 -2.13 13.90
C VAL A 139 -11.84 -2.81 13.33
N LEU A 140 -10.65 -2.22 13.47
CA LEU A 140 -9.40 -2.86 13.09
C LEU A 140 -9.11 -4.09 13.96
N THR A 141 -9.35 -3.98 15.28
CA THR A 141 -9.20 -5.11 16.22
C THR A 141 -10.18 -6.24 15.89
N ALA A 142 -11.44 -5.91 15.62
CA ALA A 142 -12.46 -6.90 15.26
C ALA A 142 -12.14 -7.59 13.93
N TYR A 143 -11.64 -6.85 12.93
CA TYR A 143 -11.18 -7.40 11.67
C TYR A 143 -9.99 -8.34 11.85
N ALA A 144 -8.96 -7.92 12.59
CA ALA A 144 -7.77 -8.74 12.85
C ALA A 144 -8.13 -10.05 13.58
N ALA A 145 -9.05 -10.01 14.55
CA ALA A 145 -9.54 -11.21 15.23
C ALA A 145 -10.33 -12.15 14.30
N ALA A 146 -11.11 -11.60 13.38
CA ALA A 146 -11.83 -12.39 12.39
C ALA A 146 -10.89 -12.99 11.33
N MET A 147 -9.88 -12.24 10.88
CA MET A 147 -8.83 -12.74 9.99
C MET A 147 -7.99 -13.84 10.66
N ARG A 148 -7.71 -13.73 11.97
CA ARG A 148 -7.09 -14.82 12.74
C ARG A 148 -7.93 -16.10 12.67
N SER A 149 -9.25 -15.96 12.74
CA SER A 149 -10.17 -17.11 12.66
C SER A 149 -10.18 -17.71 11.26
N ALA A 150 -10.20 -16.88 10.20
CA ALA A 150 -10.09 -17.33 8.81
C ALA A 150 -8.74 -18.03 8.55
N ALA A 151 -7.63 -17.48 9.02
CA ALA A 151 -6.30 -18.08 8.89
C ALA A 151 -6.20 -19.46 9.55
N LYS A 152 -6.87 -19.66 10.69
CA LYS A 152 -6.99 -20.98 11.35
C LYS A 152 -7.88 -21.95 10.60
N GLN A 153 -8.93 -21.46 9.93
CA GLN A 153 -9.85 -22.28 9.14
C GLN A 153 -9.23 -22.73 7.81
N PHE A 154 -8.35 -21.90 7.22
CA PHE A 154 -7.66 -22.17 5.96
C PHE A 154 -6.12 -22.10 6.09
N PRO A 155 -5.47 -22.94 6.93
CA PRO A 155 -4.01 -22.91 7.10
C PRO A 155 -3.19 -23.09 5.79
N PRO A 156 -3.67 -23.87 4.79
CA PRO A 156 -2.95 -24.01 3.53
C PRO A 156 -3.00 -22.76 2.62
N ASP A 157 -4.00 -21.89 2.76
CA ASP A 157 -4.18 -20.73 1.87
C ASP A 157 -3.21 -19.59 2.27
N LEU A 158 -2.16 -19.40 1.46
CA LEU A 158 -1.08 -18.46 1.72
C LEU A 158 -1.54 -16.99 1.60
N ASP A 159 -2.50 -16.70 0.73
CA ASP A 159 -3.06 -15.34 0.61
C ASP A 159 -3.83 -14.99 1.88
N VAL A 160 -4.59 -15.94 2.44
CA VAL A 160 -5.31 -15.74 3.72
C VAL A 160 -4.34 -15.51 4.87
N GLN A 161 -3.23 -16.26 4.93
CA GLN A 161 -2.19 -16.02 5.95
C GLN A 161 -1.55 -14.63 5.78
N THR A 162 -1.31 -14.20 4.53
CA THR A 162 -0.71 -12.91 4.22
C THR A 162 -1.66 -11.75 4.55
N LEU A 163 -2.95 -11.86 4.20
CA LEU A 163 -3.99 -10.89 4.60
C LEU A 163 -4.17 -10.84 6.12
N TYR A 164 -4.00 -11.97 6.82
CA TYR A 164 -4.03 -11.99 8.27
C TYR A 164 -2.86 -11.20 8.88
N ALA A 165 -1.64 -11.39 8.35
CA ALA A 165 -0.48 -10.61 8.76
C ALA A 165 -0.71 -9.10 8.55
N GLU A 166 -1.26 -8.70 7.40
CA GLU A 166 -1.62 -7.30 7.11
C GLU A 166 -2.65 -6.74 8.10
N ALA A 167 -3.69 -7.51 8.41
CA ALA A 167 -4.71 -7.10 9.37
C ALA A 167 -4.13 -6.83 10.77
N LEU A 168 -3.12 -7.60 11.18
CA LEU A 168 -2.36 -7.33 12.41
C LEU A 168 -1.44 -6.11 12.29
N MET A 169 -0.77 -5.92 11.14
CA MET A 169 0.08 -4.76 10.89
C MET A 169 -0.68 -3.44 11.07
N ASN A 170 -1.93 -3.39 10.61
CA ASN A 170 -2.80 -2.22 10.72
C ASN A 170 -3.15 -1.83 12.16
N LEU A 171 -3.01 -2.72 13.15
CA LEU A 171 -3.21 -2.38 14.56
C LEU A 171 -2.13 -1.44 15.11
N ASN A 172 -0.94 -1.49 14.53
CA ASN A 172 0.23 -0.71 14.95
C ASN A 172 0.97 -0.15 13.72
N ALA A 173 0.23 0.48 12.80
CA ALA A 173 0.79 1.08 11.59
C ALA A 173 1.99 1.99 11.90
N TRP A 174 3.11 1.75 11.21
CA TRP A 174 4.44 2.38 11.43
C TRP A 174 5.02 2.28 12.85
N LYS A 175 4.43 1.46 13.73
CA LYS A 175 4.82 1.31 15.14
C LYS A 175 5.02 -0.16 15.52
N LEU A 176 5.44 -0.99 14.56
CA LEU A 176 5.70 -2.42 14.81
C LEU A 176 6.90 -2.64 15.73
N TRP A 177 7.86 -1.71 15.73
CA TRP A 177 9.03 -1.71 16.60
C TRP A 177 9.19 -0.34 17.24
N THR A 178 9.56 -0.32 18.52
CA THR A 178 9.97 0.91 19.21
C THR A 178 11.38 1.35 18.79
N ALA A 179 11.75 2.59 19.09
CA ALA A 179 13.08 3.11 18.78
C ALA A 179 14.23 2.32 19.46
N ASP A 180 13.98 1.70 20.62
CA ASP A 180 14.91 0.80 21.32
C ASP A 180 14.83 -0.67 20.84
N GLY A 181 14.08 -0.94 19.76
CA GLY A 181 14.03 -2.24 19.09
C GLY A 181 13.09 -3.27 19.74
N LYS A 182 12.16 -2.86 20.61
CA LYS A 182 11.17 -3.76 21.20
C LYS A 182 9.97 -3.94 20.25
N PRO A 183 9.46 -5.17 20.08
CA PRO A 183 8.27 -5.39 19.27
C PRO A 183 7.03 -4.85 19.97
N ALA A 184 6.15 -4.18 19.22
CA ALA A 184 4.79 -3.91 19.65
C ALA A 184 3.97 -5.21 19.75
N PRO A 185 2.85 -5.22 20.49
CA PRO A 185 1.98 -6.38 20.58
C PRO A 185 1.55 -6.89 19.19
N GLY A 186 1.84 -8.16 18.91
CA GLY A 186 1.50 -8.82 17.65
C GLY A 186 2.61 -8.80 16.59
N THR A 187 3.67 -8.00 16.74
CA THR A 187 4.75 -7.90 15.74
C THR A 187 5.46 -9.24 15.50
N GLU A 188 5.79 -9.98 16.56
CA GLU A 188 6.42 -11.29 16.41
C GLU A 188 5.50 -12.32 15.75
N GLU A 189 4.19 -12.20 15.95
CA GLU A 189 3.19 -13.05 15.28
C GLU A 189 3.07 -12.72 13.78
N ILE A 190 3.11 -11.44 13.41
CA ILE A 190 3.19 -10.99 12.02
C ILE A 190 4.43 -11.58 11.35
N GLN A 191 5.60 -11.41 11.99
CA GLN A 191 6.87 -11.93 11.50
C GLN A 191 6.81 -13.44 11.26
N ALA A 192 6.39 -14.22 12.27
CA ALA A 192 6.32 -15.69 12.16
C ALA A 192 5.32 -16.16 11.08
N THR A 193 4.20 -15.44 10.92
CA THR A 193 3.21 -15.76 9.89
C THR A 193 3.80 -15.56 8.49
N LEU A 194 4.46 -14.43 8.25
CA LEU A 194 5.08 -14.10 6.96
C LEU A 194 6.26 -15.03 6.64
N GLU A 195 7.11 -15.35 7.63
CA GLU A 195 8.20 -16.33 7.45
C GLU A 195 7.67 -17.73 7.08
N SER A 196 6.53 -18.13 7.66
CA SER A 196 5.87 -19.39 7.31
C SER A 196 5.36 -19.38 5.86
N VAL A 197 4.77 -18.27 5.40
CA VAL A 197 4.36 -18.11 3.99
C VAL A 197 5.57 -18.17 3.07
N LEU A 198 6.61 -17.39 3.34
CA LEU A 198 7.81 -17.30 2.50
C LEU A 198 8.64 -18.58 2.46
N LYS A 199 8.52 -19.44 3.48
CA LYS A 199 9.10 -20.79 3.44
C LYS A 199 8.37 -21.72 2.46
N ARG A 200 7.05 -21.53 2.28
CA ARG A 200 6.18 -22.38 1.46
C ARG A 200 6.05 -21.86 0.03
N ASP A 201 6.04 -20.54 -0.13
CA ASP A 201 6.10 -19.84 -1.39
C ASP A 201 7.06 -18.64 -1.27
N PRO A 202 8.35 -18.83 -1.59
CA PRO A 202 9.33 -17.76 -1.61
C PRO A 202 8.97 -16.60 -2.53
N GLY A 203 8.17 -16.83 -3.59
CA GLY A 203 7.82 -15.86 -4.61
C GLY A 203 6.57 -15.04 -4.30
N HIS A 204 5.88 -15.31 -3.19
CA HIS A 204 4.62 -14.63 -2.88
C HIS A 204 4.82 -13.10 -2.75
N PRO A 205 4.21 -12.27 -3.62
CA PRO A 205 4.48 -10.82 -3.67
C PRO A 205 4.06 -10.10 -2.38
N GLY A 206 2.83 -10.34 -1.91
CA GLY A 206 2.33 -9.76 -0.67
C GLY A 206 3.18 -10.11 0.56
N ALA A 207 3.57 -11.38 0.73
CA ALA A 207 4.37 -11.80 1.88
C ALA A 207 5.78 -11.21 1.86
N ASN A 208 6.45 -11.14 0.70
CA ASN A 208 7.77 -10.50 0.61
C ASN A 208 7.67 -9.00 0.95
N HIS A 209 6.66 -8.32 0.41
CA HIS A 209 6.42 -6.92 0.68
C HIS A 209 6.14 -6.65 2.16
N TYR A 210 5.17 -7.34 2.75
CA TYR A 210 4.80 -7.14 4.15
C TYR A 210 5.93 -7.53 5.11
N TYR A 211 6.76 -8.50 4.75
CA TYR A 211 7.94 -8.86 5.55
C TYR A 211 9.00 -7.76 5.54
N VAL A 212 9.22 -7.10 4.40
CA VAL A 212 10.10 -5.93 4.32
C VAL A 212 9.60 -4.82 5.26
N HIS A 213 8.32 -4.44 5.19
CA HIS A 213 7.74 -3.44 6.10
C HIS A 213 7.80 -3.87 7.57
N THR A 214 7.59 -5.16 7.85
CA THR A 214 7.66 -5.69 9.22
C THR A 214 9.08 -5.58 9.78
N MET A 215 10.12 -5.81 8.97
CA MET A 215 11.50 -5.92 9.45
C MET A 215 12.29 -4.62 9.37
N GLU A 216 11.87 -3.63 8.59
CA GLU A 216 12.62 -2.38 8.33
C GLU A 216 13.09 -1.68 9.62
N ALA A 217 12.16 -1.45 10.55
CA ALA A 217 12.43 -0.77 11.82
C ALA A 217 12.90 -1.72 12.94
N SER A 218 13.01 -3.03 12.66
CA SER A 218 13.45 -4.03 13.64
C SER A 218 14.93 -3.87 13.99
N PRO A 219 15.40 -4.50 15.10
CA PRO A 219 16.83 -4.61 15.38
C PRO A 219 17.58 -5.55 14.42
N HIS A 220 16.86 -6.27 13.55
CA HIS A 220 17.42 -7.27 12.62
C HIS A 220 16.92 -7.09 11.18
N PRO A 221 17.08 -5.90 10.56
CA PRO A 221 16.60 -5.66 9.20
C PRO A 221 17.27 -6.58 8.16
N GLU A 222 18.47 -7.11 8.45
CA GLU A 222 19.19 -8.03 7.59
C GLU A 222 18.42 -9.32 7.26
N LYS A 223 17.48 -9.73 8.13
CA LYS A 223 16.63 -10.91 7.89
C LYS A 223 15.75 -10.77 6.66
N ALA A 224 15.37 -9.54 6.30
CA ALA A 224 14.51 -9.27 5.15
C ALA A 224 15.28 -9.00 3.84
N VAL A 225 16.62 -9.10 3.82
CA VAL A 225 17.41 -8.87 2.60
C VAL A 225 16.98 -9.79 1.47
N THR A 226 16.86 -11.09 1.72
CA THR A 226 16.45 -12.05 0.67
C THR A 226 15.02 -11.78 0.18
N ALA A 227 14.11 -11.33 1.06
CA ALA A 227 12.75 -10.97 0.64
C ALA A 227 12.75 -9.70 -0.23
N ALA A 228 13.50 -8.67 0.17
CA ALA A 228 13.71 -7.46 -0.61
C ALA A 228 14.33 -7.75 -1.98
N GLU A 229 15.29 -8.67 -2.08
CA GLU A 229 15.89 -9.05 -3.36
C GLU A 229 14.90 -9.73 -4.30
N ARG A 230 14.01 -10.59 -3.78
CA ARG A 230 12.99 -11.29 -4.59
C ARG A 230 11.94 -10.36 -5.19
N LEU A 231 11.69 -9.21 -4.58
CA LEU A 231 10.73 -8.22 -5.09
C LEU A 231 11.22 -7.50 -6.35
N ARG A 232 12.53 -7.49 -6.62
CA ARG A 232 13.09 -6.77 -7.77
C ARG A 232 12.59 -7.38 -9.08
N GLY A 233 11.85 -6.60 -9.87
CA GLY A 233 11.35 -7.03 -11.17
C GLY A 233 10.19 -8.01 -11.12
N ILE A 234 9.58 -8.28 -9.95
CA ILE A 234 8.43 -9.18 -9.86
C ILE A 234 7.16 -8.54 -10.47
N MET A 235 7.03 -7.22 -10.35
CA MET A 235 5.96 -6.43 -10.97
C MET A 235 6.54 -5.08 -11.43
N PRO A 236 7.33 -5.04 -12.53
CA PRO A 236 8.02 -3.83 -12.98
C PRO A 236 7.09 -2.66 -13.37
N GLY A 237 5.80 -2.93 -13.57
CA GLY A 237 4.76 -1.91 -13.80
C GLY A 237 4.17 -1.32 -12.51
N ALA A 238 4.52 -1.84 -11.34
CA ALA A 238 4.02 -1.39 -10.04
C ALA A 238 5.11 -0.65 -9.27
N GLY A 239 5.13 0.70 -9.40
CA GLY A 239 6.26 1.50 -8.93
C GLY A 239 6.55 1.38 -7.44
N HIS A 240 5.52 1.32 -6.60
CA HIS A 240 5.74 1.09 -5.18
C HIS A 240 6.39 -0.28 -4.89
N LEU A 241 5.97 -1.37 -5.56
CA LEU A 241 6.56 -2.69 -5.30
C LEU A 241 8.03 -2.76 -5.76
N GLU A 242 8.37 -2.10 -6.87
CA GLU A 242 9.76 -1.95 -7.33
C GLU A 242 10.62 -1.13 -6.35
N HIS A 243 10.00 -0.19 -5.64
CA HIS A 243 10.64 0.63 -4.61
C HIS A 243 10.92 -0.14 -3.31
N ILE A 244 10.03 -1.05 -2.89
CA ILE A 244 10.08 -1.75 -1.59
C ILE A 244 11.47 -2.27 -1.20
N PRO A 245 12.28 -2.87 -2.09
CA PRO A 245 13.63 -3.32 -1.73
C PRO A 245 14.47 -2.24 -1.03
N ALA A 246 14.31 -0.96 -1.39
CA ALA A 246 15.05 0.15 -0.82
C ALA A 246 14.91 0.28 0.71
N HIS A 247 13.75 -0.11 1.27
CA HIS A 247 13.50 -0.09 2.71
C HIS A 247 14.48 -0.95 3.51
N ILE A 248 14.89 -2.12 2.99
CA ILE A 248 15.94 -2.92 3.65
C ILE A 248 17.33 -2.49 3.20
N MET A 249 17.52 -2.20 1.91
CA MET A 249 18.85 -1.90 1.36
C MET A 249 19.48 -0.67 2.03
N GLN A 250 18.70 0.38 2.33
CA GLN A 250 19.20 1.53 3.09
C GLN A 250 19.63 1.15 4.51
N ARG A 251 18.87 0.30 5.20
CA ARG A 251 19.13 -0.13 6.58
C ARG A 251 20.42 -0.94 6.70
N VAL A 252 20.79 -1.68 5.65
CA VAL A 252 22.03 -2.49 5.60
C VAL A 252 23.16 -1.82 4.82
N GLY A 253 23.02 -0.54 4.44
CA GLY A 253 24.07 0.25 3.78
C GLY A 253 24.29 -0.04 2.29
N ARG A 254 23.38 -0.73 1.61
CA ARG A 254 23.40 -1.02 0.16
C ARG A 254 22.77 0.12 -0.64
N TYR A 255 23.35 1.32 -0.53
CA TYR A 255 22.73 2.56 -1.02
C TYR A 255 22.53 2.61 -2.55
N GLU A 256 23.47 2.11 -3.37
CA GLU A 256 23.27 2.11 -4.83
C GLU A 256 22.08 1.24 -5.23
N GLU A 257 21.95 0.07 -4.60
CA GLU A 257 20.83 -0.84 -4.88
C GLU A 257 19.50 -0.26 -4.40
N ALA A 258 19.51 0.50 -3.30
CA ALA A 258 18.36 1.27 -2.89
C ALA A 258 18.04 2.36 -3.93
N ALA A 259 19.02 3.15 -4.37
CA ALA A 259 18.82 4.19 -5.38
C ALA A 259 18.26 3.62 -6.68
N GLU A 260 18.77 2.49 -7.15
CA GLU A 260 18.29 1.83 -8.36
C GLU A 260 16.83 1.35 -8.25
N ALA A 261 16.45 0.75 -7.11
CA ALA A 261 15.07 0.38 -6.84
C ALA A 261 14.12 1.60 -6.92
N ASN A 262 14.56 2.74 -6.38
CA ASN A 262 13.79 3.98 -6.42
C ASN A 262 13.69 4.61 -7.81
N ARG A 263 14.77 4.56 -8.61
CA ARG A 263 14.73 5.02 -10.01
C ARG A 263 13.69 4.22 -10.80
N LYS A 264 13.69 2.90 -10.65
CA LYS A 264 12.70 2.01 -11.28
C LYS A 264 11.29 2.28 -10.79
N GLY A 265 11.10 2.39 -9.48
CA GLY A 265 9.82 2.69 -8.87
C GLY A 265 9.24 4.02 -9.37
N ALA A 266 10.03 5.10 -9.34
CA ALA A 266 9.63 6.40 -9.86
C ALA A 266 9.31 6.35 -11.36
N ALA A 267 10.13 5.68 -12.18
CA ALA A 267 9.88 5.56 -13.61
C ALA A 267 8.57 4.80 -13.93
N ALA A 268 8.28 3.73 -13.17
CA ALA A 268 7.03 2.96 -13.30
C ALA A 268 5.81 3.79 -12.90
N ASP A 269 5.88 4.49 -11.76
CA ASP A 269 4.81 5.37 -11.31
C ASP A 269 4.57 6.51 -12.30
N GLU A 270 5.62 7.15 -12.82
CA GLU A 270 5.47 8.17 -13.87
C GLU A 270 4.83 7.64 -15.15
N ALA A 271 5.13 6.41 -15.56
CA ALA A 271 4.47 5.76 -16.69
C ALA A 271 2.98 5.52 -16.42
N TYR A 272 2.64 5.12 -15.19
CA TYR A 272 1.27 5.01 -14.74
C TYR A 272 0.56 6.38 -14.76
N PHE A 273 1.15 7.44 -14.19
CA PHE A 273 0.57 8.79 -14.17
C PHE A 273 0.41 9.44 -15.56
N ARG A 274 1.25 9.08 -16.55
CA ARG A 274 1.07 9.55 -17.94
C ARG A 274 -0.20 9.03 -18.60
N SER A 275 -0.71 7.91 -18.13
CA SER A 275 -1.77 7.17 -18.81
C SER A 275 -3.01 6.94 -17.93
N THR A 276 -2.89 7.20 -16.62
CA THR A 276 -3.95 7.08 -15.62
C THR A 276 -3.97 8.33 -14.73
N LYS A 277 -5.17 8.71 -14.28
CA LYS A 277 -5.35 9.69 -13.21
C LYS A 277 -5.87 8.95 -11.97
N PRO A 278 -5.03 8.62 -10.97
CA PRO A 278 -5.54 8.06 -9.73
C PRO A 278 -6.43 9.09 -9.02
N PRO A 279 -7.51 8.65 -8.40
CA PRO A 279 -8.52 9.53 -7.82
C PRO A 279 -8.07 10.20 -6.52
N ASP A 280 -7.04 9.69 -5.84
CA ASP A 280 -6.77 10.10 -4.47
C ASP A 280 -5.25 10.14 -4.16
N TYR A 281 -4.79 9.32 -3.21
CA TYR A 281 -3.52 9.53 -2.52
C TYR A 281 -2.30 8.89 -3.18
N TYR A 282 -2.45 8.22 -4.33
CA TYR A 282 -1.35 7.43 -4.92
C TYR A 282 -0.11 8.25 -5.27
N SER A 283 -0.25 9.56 -5.52
CA SER A 283 0.88 10.47 -5.77
C SER A 283 1.88 10.56 -4.62
N MET A 284 1.48 10.22 -3.39
CA MET A 284 2.41 10.09 -2.26
C MET A 284 3.43 8.97 -2.46
N TYR A 285 3.07 7.87 -3.11
CA TYR A 285 4.01 6.77 -3.34
C TYR A 285 5.11 7.19 -4.33
N LEU A 286 4.77 7.95 -5.38
CA LEU A 286 5.78 8.54 -6.26
C LEU A 286 6.72 9.49 -5.49
N ALA A 287 6.17 10.31 -4.60
CA ALA A 287 6.99 11.18 -3.76
C ALA A 287 7.91 10.39 -2.82
N HIS A 288 7.40 9.30 -2.25
CA HIS A 288 8.14 8.39 -1.38
C HIS A 288 9.33 7.74 -2.10
N ASN A 289 9.14 7.31 -3.35
CA ASN A 289 10.23 6.81 -4.20
C ASN A 289 11.31 7.88 -4.38
N TYR A 290 10.91 9.13 -4.64
CA TYR A 290 11.85 10.24 -4.78
C TYR A 290 12.57 10.57 -3.47
N GLN A 291 11.91 10.49 -2.32
CA GLN A 291 12.52 10.73 -1.02
C GLN A 291 13.59 9.70 -0.67
N PHE A 292 13.30 8.42 -0.92
CA PHE A 292 14.27 7.35 -0.71
C PHE A 292 15.43 7.43 -1.72
N LEU A 293 15.17 7.80 -2.97
CA LEU A 293 16.25 8.10 -3.94
C LEU A 293 17.15 9.22 -3.43
N ALA A 294 16.55 10.32 -2.96
CA ALA A 294 17.30 11.46 -2.44
C ALA A 294 18.20 11.04 -1.28
N TYR A 295 17.68 10.29 -0.30
CA TYR A 295 18.45 9.77 0.83
C TYR A 295 19.61 8.89 0.38
N SER A 296 19.34 7.86 -0.43
CA SER A 296 20.37 6.92 -0.90
C SER A 296 21.47 7.64 -1.69
N ALA A 297 21.09 8.52 -2.63
CA ALA A 297 22.03 9.32 -3.39
C ALA A 297 22.88 10.24 -2.49
N ALA A 298 22.31 10.80 -1.42
CA ALA A 298 23.04 11.68 -0.51
C ALA A 298 24.06 10.91 0.36
N MET A 299 23.75 9.66 0.69
CA MET A 299 24.68 8.76 1.39
C MET A 299 25.89 8.40 0.52
N GLU A 300 25.72 8.39 -0.79
CA GLU A 300 26.78 8.13 -1.77
C GLU A 300 27.45 9.40 -2.31
N GLY A 301 27.05 10.58 -1.82
CA GLY A 301 27.62 11.87 -2.23
C GLY A 301 27.19 12.34 -3.62
N ARG A 302 26.16 11.73 -4.23
CA ARG A 302 25.64 12.09 -5.56
C ARG A 302 24.77 13.34 -5.51
N LYS A 303 25.40 14.51 -5.35
CA LYS A 303 24.77 15.83 -5.18
C LYS A 303 23.64 16.12 -6.17
N LEU A 304 23.91 15.98 -7.47
CA LEU A 304 22.93 16.36 -8.51
C LEU A 304 21.67 15.49 -8.42
N GLU A 305 21.85 14.18 -8.29
CA GLU A 305 20.72 13.24 -8.16
C GLU A 305 19.91 13.48 -6.89
N THR A 306 20.56 13.75 -5.76
CA THR A 306 19.83 14.10 -4.53
C THR A 306 18.96 15.35 -4.73
N LEU A 307 19.51 16.40 -5.33
CA LEU A 307 18.78 17.66 -5.56
C LEU A 307 17.63 17.48 -6.55
N ASP A 308 17.81 16.67 -7.58
CA ASP A 308 16.74 16.39 -8.55
C ASP A 308 15.64 15.51 -7.94
N ALA A 309 16.01 14.53 -7.11
CA ALA A 309 15.06 13.68 -6.42
C ALA A 309 14.21 14.47 -5.40
N VAL A 310 14.78 15.35 -4.58
CA VAL A 310 13.97 16.18 -3.65
C VAL A 310 13.01 17.11 -4.40
N ARG A 311 13.41 17.65 -5.55
CA ARG A 311 12.53 18.43 -6.43
C ARG A 311 11.42 17.55 -7.03
N GLY A 312 11.74 16.31 -7.40
CA GLY A 312 10.78 15.31 -7.87
C GLY A 312 9.71 15.01 -6.81
N ALA A 313 10.14 14.72 -5.57
CA ALA A 313 9.24 14.50 -4.44
C ALA A 313 8.30 15.69 -4.22
N ARG A 314 8.85 16.91 -4.24
CA ARG A 314 8.07 18.14 -4.06
C ARG A 314 7.05 18.38 -5.18
N LYS A 315 7.36 18.00 -6.42
CA LYS A 315 6.40 18.08 -7.55
C LYS A 315 5.29 17.04 -7.43
N ALA A 316 5.59 15.86 -6.90
CA ALA A 316 4.65 14.77 -6.73
C ALA A 316 3.59 15.06 -5.65
N VAL A 317 3.96 15.77 -4.57
CA VAL A 317 3.02 16.17 -3.51
C VAL A 317 2.68 17.66 -3.56
N ARG A 318 1.43 17.97 -3.89
CA ARG A 318 0.91 19.34 -3.91
C ARG A 318 0.48 19.81 -2.52
N ASP A 319 0.45 21.13 -2.31
CA ASP A 319 0.07 21.73 -1.02
C ASP A 319 -1.35 21.36 -0.57
N ASP A 320 -2.29 21.22 -1.51
CA ASP A 320 -3.66 20.82 -1.18
C ASP A 320 -3.75 19.38 -0.68
N MET A 321 -2.80 18.52 -1.06
CA MET A 321 -2.68 17.17 -0.54
C MET A 321 -2.07 17.17 0.87
N LEU A 322 -1.01 17.95 1.10
CA LEU A 322 -0.40 18.07 2.44
C LEU A 322 -1.38 18.65 3.47
N LEU A 323 -2.17 19.66 3.08
CA LEU A 323 -3.22 20.23 3.94
C LEU A 323 -4.31 19.23 4.32
N ALA A 324 -4.55 18.23 3.46
CA ALA A 324 -5.54 17.19 3.69
C ALA A 324 -5.04 16.04 4.55
N MET A 325 -3.72 15.92 4.69
CA MET A 325 -3.07 14.82 5.38
C MET A 325 -2.12 15.37 6.45
N PRO A 326 -2.64 15.85 7.58
CA PRO A 326 -1.82 16.35 8.68
C PRO A 326 -0.79 15.29 9.12
N GLY A 327 0.48 15.69 9.28
CA GLY A 327 1.58 14.81 9.70
C GLY A 327 2.42 14.19 8.57
N VAL A 328 2.16 14.50 7.30
CA VAL A 328 3.06 14.16 6.17
C VAL A 328 3.91 15.34 5.67
N ASP A 329 3.90 16.43 6.42
CA ASP A 329 4.64 17.68 6.19
C ASP A 329 6.16 17.52 6.33
N TRP A 330 6.64 16.43 6.96
CA TRP A 330 8.06 16.06 6.97
C TRP A 330 8.66 15.99 5.56
N SER A 331 7.84 15.72 4.53
CA SER A 331 8.23 15.75 3.12
C SER A 331 8.81 17.11 2.66
N LEU A 332 8.39 18.22 3.29
CA LEU A 332 8.87 19.57 2.99
C LEU A 332 10.31 19.79 3.48
N THR A 333 10.76 19.02 4.46
CA THR A 333 12.09 19.19 5.08
C THR A 333 13.21 18.60 4.22
N ALA A 334 12.88 17.71 3.27
CA ALA A 334 13.85 16.98 2.47
C ALA A 334 14.73 17.91 1.61
N GLU A 335 14.15 18.98 1.05
CA GLU A 335 14.91 19.97 0.26
C GLU A 335 15.95 20.68 1.13
N TYR A 336 15.55 21.18 2.30
CA TYR A 336 16.46 21.81 3.26
C TYR A 336 17.56 20.86 3.72
N ALA A 337 17.22 19.61 4.02
CA ALA A 337 18.18 18.59 4.41
C ALA A 337 19.21 18.31 3.31
N ALA A 338 18.79 18.28 2.04
CA ALA A 338 19.68 18.10 0.91
C ALA A 338 20.62 19.31 0.71
N LEU A 339 20.11 20.54 0.79
CA LEU A 339 20.93 21.75 0.69
C LEU A 339 21.98 21.81 1.81
N LEU A 340 21.56 21.53 3.05
CA LEU A 340 22.41 21.41 4.22
C LEU A 340 23.53 20.37 4.02
N ARG A 341 23.17 19.17 3.56
CA ARG A 341 24.10 18.05 3.33
C ARG A 341 25.24 18.41 2.38
N PHE A 342 24.98 19.24 1.38
CA PHE A 342 25.96 19.63 0.35
C PHE A 342 26.53 21.04 0.54
N GLY A 343 26.31 21.66 1.69
CA GLY A 343 26.86 22.98 2.02
C GLY A 343 26.34 24.11 1.12
N LEU A 344 25.12 23.99 0.60
CA LEU A 344 24.46 24.98 -0.24
C LEU A 344 23.72 26.02 0.61
N TRP A 345 24.50 26.77 1.40
CA TRP A 345 23.97 27.70 2.40
C TRP A 345 23.22 28.87 1.79
N ASP A 346 23.75 29.44 0.70
CA ASP A 346 23.15 30.58 0.03
C ASP A 346 21.82 30.19 -0.60
N GLU A 347 21.75 29.01 -1.24
CA GLU A 347 20.51 28.47 -1.79
C GLU A 347 19.50 28.15 -0.70
N MET A 348 19.94 27.62 0.44
CA MET A 348 19.06 27.34 1.59
C MET A 348 18.47 28.62 2.18
N LEU A 349 19.27 29.69 2.32
CA LEU A 349 18.82 30.99 2.81
C LEU A 349 17.93 31.73 1.80
N ALA A 350 18.12 31.48 0.50
CA ALA A 350 17.30 32.04 -0.57
C ALA A 350 16.01 31.25 -0.84
N ALA A 351 15.88 30.02 -0.33
CA ALA A 351 14.70 29.18 -0.52
C ALA A 351 13.45 29.86 0.07
N ALA A 352 12.35 29.84 -0.69
CA ALA A 352 11.09 30.38 -0.21
C ALA A 352 10.58 29.56 0.98
N PRO A 353 10.04 30.21 2.04
CA PRO A 353 9.41 29.47 3.12
C PRO A 353 8.26 28.61 2.57
N PRO A 354 7.96 27.46 3.21
CA PRO A 354 6.80 26.66 2.84
C PRO A 354 5.52 27.50 2.90
N ASN A 355 4.49 27.06 2.17
CA ASN A 355 3.19 27.72 2.18
C ASN A 355 2.71 27.95 3.62
N PRO A 356 2.46 29.19 4.06
CA PRO A 356 2.10 29.48 5.45
C PRO A 356 0.87 28.72 5.96
N LYS A 357 -0.02 28.30 5.05
CA LYS A 357 -1.18 27.46 5.41
C LYS A 357 -0.78 26.10 5.97
N LEU A 358 0.39 25.57 5.59
CA LEU A 358 0.93 24.30 6.07
C LEU A 358 1.52 24.42 7.49
N LEU A 359 1.77 25.64 7.99
CA LEU A 359 2.32 25.88 9.33
C LEU A 359 1.23 26.05 10.41
N ALA A 360 -0.03 26.15 9.99
CA ALA A 360 -1.18 26.44 10.86
C ALA A 360 -2.18 25.27 10.98
N ALA A 361 -1.90 24.16 10.31
CA ALA A 361 -2.63 22.89 10.38
C ALA A 361 -1.86 21.92 11.28
#